data_AF-R7M3K4-F1
#
_entry.id   AF-R7M3K4-F1
#
_cell.length_a   1.000
_cell.length_b   1.000
_cell.length_c   1.000
_cell.angle_alpha   90.00
_cell.angle_beta   90.00
_cell.angle_gamma   90.00
#
_symmetry.space_group_name_H-M   'P 1'
#
loop_
_entity.id
_entity.type
_entity.pdbx_description
1 polymer ?
#
loop_
_entity_poly.entity_id
_entity_poly.type
_entity_poly.pdbx_seq_one_letter_code
_entity_poly.pdbx_strand_id
1 'polypeptide(L)'
;MKVRYIGPNQGVDAFTSNKIYAVVGVKVPWIKIIDDSGEDYVYLINEPRLLDSEVSGKFEIVEDDENGTLKKAFDEAKKWANPN
;
A
#
# COMPACT_ATOMS: atom_id res chain seq x y z
N MET A 1 1.15 -11.54 -4.66
CA MET A 1 0.47 -10.53 -3.82
C MET A 1 0.26 -9.26 -4.61
N LYS A 2 -0.95 -8.72 -4.63
CA LYS A 2 -1.33 -7.52 -5.38
C LYS A 2 -2.30 -6.68 -4.59
N VAL A 3 -2.15 -5.36 -4.69
CA VAL A 3 -3.06 -4.38 -4.09
C VAL A 3 -3.52 -3.38 -5.13
N ARG A 4 -4.74 -2.89 -4.99
CA ARG A 4 -5.26 -1.76 -5.76
C ARG A 4 -5.11 -0.48 -4.95
N TYR A 5 -4.58 0.57 -5.55
CA TYR A 5 -4.57 1.89 -4.94
C TYR A 5 -5.90 2.61 -5.22
N ILE A 6 -6.58 3.05 -4.18
CA ILE A 6 -7.80 3.84 -4.26
C ILE A 6 -7.51 5.20 -3.61
N GLY A 7 -7.38 6.23 -4.43
CA GLY A 7 -7.04 7.58 -3.97
C GLY A 7 -6.76 8.53 -5.13
N PRO A 8 -6.34 9.76 -4.83
CA PRO A 8 -5.87 10.71 -5.85
C PRO A 8 -4.55 10.26 -6.46
N ASN A 9 -4.31 10.62 -7.71
CA ASN A 9 -3.02 10.33 -8.34
C ASN A 9 -1.91 11.06 -7.57
N GLN A 10 -0.80 10.37 -7.34
CA GLN A 10 0.35 10.91 -6.62
C GLN A 10 1.57 10.91 -7.53
N GLY A 11 2.14 12.11 -7.73
CA GLY A 11 3.32 12.30 -8.58
C GLY A 11 3.08 11.92 -10.04
N VAL A 12 4.16 11.95 -10.82
CA VAL A 12 4.17 11.46 -12.20
C VAL A 12 4.34 9.93 -12.23
N ASP A 13 5.13 9.38 -11.30
CA ASP A 13 5.58 7.99 -11.33
C ASP A 13 5.36 7.23 -10.00
N ALA A 14 4.38 7.62 -9.17
CA ALA A 14 4.12 6.89 -7.91
C ALA A 14 2.79 6.12 -7.92
N PHE A 15 1.66 6.82 -7.75
CA PHE A 15 0.35 6.17 -7.67
C PHE A 15 -0.66 6.76 -8.64
N THR A 16 -1.39 5.87 -9.30
CA THR A 16 -2.49 6.13 -10.19
C THR A 16 -3.76 5.52 -9.60
N SER A 17 -4.82 6.31 -9.56
CA SER A 17 -6.12 5.89 -9.02
C SER A 17 -6.64 4.62 -9.71
N ASN A 18 -7.13 3.67 -8.92
CA ASN A 18 -7.65 2.36 -9.34
C ASN A 18 -6.63 1.42 -10.01
N LYS A 19 -5.36 1.78 -10.06
CA LYS A 19 -4.31 0.90 -10.59
C LYS A 19 -3.96 -0.20 -9.59
N ILE A 20 -3.60 -1.37 -10.13
CA ILE A 20 -3.16 -2.53 -9.36
C ILE A 20 -1.64 -2.57 -9.38
N TYR A 21 -1.04 -2.74 -8.21
CA TYR A 21 0.40 -2.79 -7.99
C TYR A 21 0.81 -4.15 -7.44
N ALA A 22 1.99 -4.61 -7.86
CA ALA A 22 2.59 -5.82 -7.35
C ALA A 22 3.23 -5.55 -5.97
N VAL A 23 2.95 -6.41 -5.01
CA VAL A 23 3.54 -6.33 -3.67
C VAL A 23 4.70 -7.31 -3.59
N VAL A 24 5.90 -6.80 -3.31
CA VAL A 24 7.12 -7.60 -3.20
C VAL A 24 7.46 -7.97 -1.76
N GLY A 25 6.92 -7.24 -0.78
CA GLY A 25 7.14 -7.54 0.62
C GLY A 25 6.23 -6.74 1.54
N VAL A 26 6.02 -7.25 2.75
CA VAL A 26 5.21 -6.61 3.79
C VAL A 26 5.87 -6.76 5.14
N LYS A 27 5.92 -5.67 5.89
CA LYS A 27 6.39 -5.62 7.28
C LYS A 27 5.68 -4.49 8.00
N VAL A 28 4.63 -4.81 8.76
CA VAL A 28 3.77 -3.84 9.47
C VAL A 28 4.61 -2.79 10.22
N PRO A 29 4.31 -1.47 10.09
CA PRO A 29 3.19 -0.86 9.34
C PRO A 29 3.47 -0.59 7.84
N TRP A 30 4.55 -1.15 7.29
CA TRP A 30 5.05 -0.86 5.96
C TRP A 30 4.73 -1.95 4.92
N ILE A 31 4.56 -1.53 3.67
CA ILE A 31 4.36 -2.39 2.51
C ILE A 31 5.31 -1.95 1.39
N LYS A 32 5.97 -2.93 0.76
CA LYS A 32 6.87 -2.71 -0.37
C LYS A 32 6.20 -3.13 -1.67
N ILE A 33 6.10 -2.21 -2.61
CA ILE A 33 5.40 -2.41 -3.89
C ILE A 33 6.24 -1.88 -5.04
N ILE A 34 5.99 -2.41 -6.23
CA ILE A 34 6.49 -1.83 -7.48
C ILE A 34 5.47 -0.79 -7.91
N ASP A 35 5.85 0.50 -7.89
CA ASP A 35 4.96 1.63 -8.18
C ASP A 35 4.98 1.99 -9.69
N ASP A 36 4.47 3.17 -10.07
CA ASP A 36 4.46 3.61 -11.47
C ASP A 36 5.85 3.87 -12.08
N SER A 37 6.90 4.06 -11.26
CA SER A 37 8.29 4.20 -11.71
C SER A 37 8.88 2.88 -12.22
N GLY A 38 8.29 1.75 -11.82
CA GLY A 38 8.81 0.41 -12.08
C GLY A 38 9.86 -0.06 -11.07
N GLU A 39 10.17 0.74 -10.05
CA GLU A 39 11.05 0.38 -8.93
C GLU A 39 10.25 -0.01 -7.67
N ASP A 40 10.88 -0.74 -6.75
CA ASP A 40 10.25 -1.18 -5.52
C ASP A 40 10.46 -0.23 -4.33
N TYR A 41 9.41 0.51 -3.99
CA TYR A 41 9.39 1.47 -2.88
C TYR A 41 8.54 1.00 -1.70
N VAL A 42 8.79 1.60 -0.53
CA VAL A 42 8.13 1.28 0.74
C VAL A 42 7.15 2.39 1.12
N TYR A 43 5.91 2.02 1.43
CA TYR A 43 4.83 2.93 1.84
C TYR A 43 4.18 2.46 3.13
N LEU A 44 3.46 3.35 3.81
CA LEU A 44 2.59 2.97 4.91
C LEU A 44 1.36 2.22 4.39
N ILE A 45 0.98 1.13 5.08
CA ILE A 45 -0.18 0.31 4.72
C ILE A 45 -1.48 1.13 4.83
N ASN A 46 -1.64 1.88 5.91
CA ASN A 46 -2.87 2.64 6.18
C ASN A 46 -2.93 3.98 5.46
N GLU A 47 -1.77 4.55 5.12
CA GLU A 47 -1.67 5.88 4.56
C GLU A 47 -0.68 5.88 3.39
N PRO A 48 -1.02 5.21 2.28
CA PRO A 48 -0.17 5.19 1.10
C PRO A 48 -0.08 6.59 0.50
N ARG A 49 1.07 7.21 0.74
CA ARG A 49 1.44 8.49 0.15
C ARG A 49 2.93 8.63 -0.09
N LEU A 50 3.27 9.50 -1.04
CA LEU A 50 4.60 10.07 -1.14
C LEU A 50 4.90 10.93 0.09
N LEU A 51 6.18 10.98 0.49
CA LEU A 51 6.64 11.75 1.65
C LEU A 51 6.26 13.24 1.56
N ASP A 52 6.31 13.81 0.36
CA ASP A 52 6.01 15.23 0.10
C ASP A 52 4.53 15.46 -0.24
N SER A 53 3.69 14.41 -0.23
CA SER A 53 2.28 14.54 -0.59
C SER A 53 1.40 14.81 0.63
N GLU A 54 0.54 15.82 0.51
CA GLU A 54 -0.53 16.10 1.47
C GLU A 54 -1.76 15.20 1.27
N VAL A 55 -1.80 14.45 0.17
CA VAL A 55 -2.90 13.54 -0.14
C VAL A 55 -2.47 12.09 0.04
N SER A 56 -3.37 11.28 0.59
CA SER A 56 -3.19 9.85 0.74
C SER A 56 -4.36 9.10 0.11
N GLY A 57 -4.14 7.80 -0.14
CA GLY A 57 -5.20 6.90 -0.57
C GLY A 57 -5.39 5.76 0.42
N LYS A 58 -5.91 4.65 -0.08
CA LYS A 58 -5.98 3.37 0.62
C LYS A 58 -5.59 2.25 -0.33
N PHE A 59 -5.00 1.19 0.22
CA PHE A 59 -4.82 -0.04 -0.51
C PHE A 59 -6.01 -0.98 -0.30
N GLU A 60 -6.41 -1.66 -1.36
CA GLU A 60 -7.39 -2.74 -1.35
C GLU A 60 -6.69 -4.03 -1.79
N ILE A 61 -6.84 -5.12 -1.03
CA ILE A 61 -6.21 -6.40 -1.37
C ILE A 61 -6.93 -6.99 -2.58
N VAL A 62 -6.17 -7.22 -3.67
CA VAL A 62 -6.68 -7.86 -4.90
C VAL A 62 -6.30 -9.33 -4.93
N GLU A 63 -5.07 -9.65 -4.49
CA GLU A 63 -4.52 -11.00 -4.49
C GLU A 63 -3.59 -11.15 -3.28
N ASP A 64 -3.87 -12.10 -2.40
CA ASP A 64 -3.03 -12.41 -1.24
C ASP A 64 -2.28 -13.73 -1.49
N ASP A 65 -1.23 -13.96 -0.71
CA ASP A 65 -0.54 -15.24 -0.65
C ASP A 65 -1.37 -16.29 0.13
N GLU A 66 -1.05 -17.58 -0.02
CA GLU A 66 -1.70 -18.69 0.69
C GLU A 66 -1.68 -18.50 2.22
N ASN A 67 -0.68 -17.80 2.75
CA ASN A 67 -0.55 -17.52 4.18
C ASN A 67 -1.40 -16.34 4.69
N GLY A 68 -2.10 -15.62 3.79
CA GLY A 68 -2.91 -14.44 4.14
C GLY A 68 -2.07 -13.29 4.68
N THR A 69 -0.87 -13.10 4.15
CA THR A 69 0.13 -12.15 4.64
C THR A 69 -0.36 -10.71 4.55
N LEU A 70 -1.00 -10.32 3.43
CA LEU A 70 -1.56 -8.97 3.29
C LEU A 70 -2.70 -8.78 4.29
N LYS A 71 -3.62 -9.74 4.39
CA LYS A 71 -4.79 -9.61 5.26
C LYS A 71 -4.40 -9.43 6.73
N LYS A 72 -3.42 -10.21 7.23
CA LYS A 72 -2.88 -10.07 8.59
C LYS A 72 -2.24 -8.70 8.78
N ALA A 73 -1.38 -8.28 7.86
CA ALA A 73 -0.69 -7.01 7.96
C ALA A 73 -1.64 -5.79 7.94
N PHE A 74 -2.70 -5.83 7.14
CA PHE A 74 -3.70 -4.77 7.09
C PHE A 74 -4.56 -4.72 8.37
N ASP A 75 -4.87 -5.88 8.96
CA ASP A 75 -5.56 -5.94 10.25
C ASP A 75 -4.69 -5.38 11.39
N GLU A 76 -3.41 -5.77 11.42
CA GLU A 76 -2.44 -5.25 12.39
C GLU A 76 -2.18 -3.77 12.20
N ALA A 77 -2.04 -3.30 10.96
CA ALA A 77 -1.87 -1.88 10.67
C ALA A 77 -3.07 -1.06 11.17
N LYS A 78 -4.31 -1.54 10.98
CA LYS A 78 -5.50 -0.86 11.52
C LYS A 78 -5.48 -0.73 13.04
N LYS A 79 -5.04 -1.77 13.75
CA LYS A 79 -4.87 -1.73 15.22
C LYS A 79 -3.80 -0.70 15.63
N TRP A 80 -2.74 -0.59 14.86
CA TRP A 80 -1.65 0.36 15.15
C TRP A 80 -2.05 1.82 14.92
N ALA A 81 -2.94 2.09 13.95
CA ALA A 81 -3.46 3.44 13.69
C ALA A 81 -4.52 3.89 14.72
N ASN A 82 -5.18 2.95 15.40
CA ASN A 82 -6.18 3.20 16.43
C ASN A 82 -5.79 2.47 17.73
N PRO A 83 -4.72 2.90 18.44
CA PRO A 83 -4.47 2.40 19.77
C PRO A 83 -5.62 2.88 20.67
N ASN A 84 -6.45 1.95 21.15
CA ASN A 84 -7.42 2.21 22.21
C ASN A 84 -6.72 2.80 23.45
#